data_AF-A0A1S8YGL5-F1
#
_entry.id   AF-A0A1S8YGL5-F1
#
_cell.length_a   1.000
_cell.length_b   1.000
_cell.length_c   1.000
_cell.angle_alpha   90.00
_cell.angle_beta   90.00
_cell.angle_gamma   90.00
#
_symmetry.space_group_name_H-M   'P 1'
#
loop_
_entity.id
_entity.type
_entity.pdbx_description
1 polymer ?
#
loop_
_entity_poly.entity_id
_entity_poly.type
_entity_poly.pdbx_seq_one_letter_code
_entity_poly.pdbx_strand_id
1 'polypeptide(L)'
;MGNSSLYSQQGVRAFYFRQDLRDPLEFLSLGDGGALVVALEKEGTPSPVTPACASPGQVDLSERSAYGCRPTGQDSHRDDTDPSSCVSTQTVDSWLSQWKQHRNSACSFSAYHGASFKLAMDVNKKTGELFYLFLRPIDDSAFPQASNMALVYPAGDSTKLGQVQKARVGLFRHFHLTVPILAFDHDKKTFVYQVNDNPPVKLNTPEDIVNSLNERFRSQVAACQGNKPALYCSGIIMHAANNDQFFPWDYPPRRNNAGISFFYYRSDAVGNDFHVSWAGPWGMIFKTVEQQNIDRQNVDIACLYPSDVDTNLGIGDQIPVFNKAAALCQPNPNRNPGDIARYYKPEMQPGSDPSSCRYSIRMTQRVNDVTTASADALFAAWRDTQRDNIDGHYRCSFSTKNANEFLAAIKASTLHYYLNWNELMIRSYPNQTPAEVAKLPIEAFFYQRGNSPDPAIRWQKKYSTLTGVASEDLPPVVEVNFDKNSNGNAPFKLYHP
;
A
#
# COMPACT_ATOMS: atom_id res chain seq x y z
N MET A 1 -12.16 -20.62 0.13
CA MET A 1 -12.84 -20.97 -1.13
C MET A 1 -12.84 -22.49 -1.23
N GLY A 2 -14.02 -23.11 -1.22
CA GLY A 2 -14.20 -24.55 -1.39
C GLY A 2 -14.77 -24.85 -2.78
N ASN A 3 -14.28 -25.91 -3.41
CA ASN A 3 -14.74 -26.60 -4.62
C ASN A 3 -15.34 -25.74 -5.75
N SER A 4 -14.50 -25.46 -6.74
CA SER A 4 -14.81 -24.78 -8.01
C SER A 4 -15.77 -25.53 -8.96
N SER A 5 -16.17 -26.77 -8.67
CA SER A 5 -17.05 -27.53 -9.58
C SER A 5 -18.56 -27.32 -9.37
N LEU A 6 -19.00 -26.76 -8.23
CA LEU A 6 -20.42 -26.49 -7.94
C LEU A 6 -20.91 -25.13 -8.46
N TYR A 7 -20.00 -24.16 -8.65
CA TYR A 7 -20.35 -22.80 -9.10
C TYR A 7 -20.56 -22.65 -10.61
N SER A 8 -20.21 -23.66 -11.42
CA SER A 8 -20.32 -23.54 -12.89
C SER A 8 -21.76 -23.74 -13.42
N GLN A 9 -22.65 -24.35 -12.64
CA GLN A 9 -24.05 -24.60 -13.06
C GLN A 9 -25.10 -23.75 -12.34
N GLN A 10 -24.80 -23.26 -11.14
CA GLN A 10 -25.68 -22.39 -10.36
C GLN A 10 -25.17 -20.95 -10.47
N GLY A 11 -25.85 -20.13 -11.27
CA GLY A 11 -25.46 -18.74 -11.54
C GLY A 11 -25.48 -17.88 -10.28
N VAL A 12 -25.01 -16.63 -10.41
CA VAL A 12 -24.99 -15.69 -9.28
C VAL A 12 -26.34 -14.99 -9.19
N ARG A 13 -26.91 -14.91 -7.98
CA ARG A 13 -28.17 -14.21 -7.73
C ARG A 13 -27.89 -12.74 -7.43
N ALA A 14 -28.45 -11.83 -8.22
CA ALA A 14 -28.36 -10.39 -8.04
C ALA A 14 -29.75 -9.78 -7.85
N PHE A 15 -29.82 -8.63 -7.19
CA PHE A 15 -31.05 -7.83 -7.10
C PHE A 15 -31.11 -6.85 -8.26
N TYR A 16 -32.31 -6.67 -8.83
CA TYR A 16 -32.56 -5.57 -9.76
C TYR A 16 -33.12 -4.37 -9.02
N PHE A 17 -32.38 -3.27 -9.00
CA PHE A 17 -32.77 -2.05 -8.32
C PHE A 17 -33.34 -1.03 -9.31
N ARG A 18 -34.59 -0.61 -9.10
CA ARG A 18 -35.24 0.45 -9.87
C ARG A 18 -36.26 1.18 -9.01
N GLN A 19 -36.36 2.49 -9.17
CA GLN A 19 -37.13 3.37 -8.28
C GLN A 19 -38.64 3.02 -8.18
N ASP A 20 -39.21 2.45 -9.24
CA ASP A 20 -40.64 2.09 -9.33
C ASP A 20 -40.92 0.62 -8.99
N LEU A 21 -39.91 -0.15 -8.58
CA LEU A 21 -40.06 -1.52 -8.07
C LEU A 21 -39.99 -1.51 -6.53
N ARG A 22 -40.33 -2.64 -5.90
CA ARG A 22 -40.18 -2.78 -4.44
C ARG A 22 -38.72 -2.54 -4.07
N ASP A 23 -38.49 -1.77 -3.00
CA ASP A 23 -37.15 -1.50 -2.48
C ASP A 23 -36.48 -2.81 -2.02
N PRO A 24 -35.48 -3.34 -2.73
CA PRO A 24 -34.82 -4.58 -2.33
C PRO A 24 -33.93 -4.37 -1.10
N LEU A 25 -33.72 -3.13 -0.64
CA LEU A 25 -32.81 -2.80 0.43
C LEU A 25 -33.41 -3.02 1.82
N GLU A 26 -34.73 -3.28 1.94
CA GLU A 26 -35.31 -3.91 3.16
C GLU A 26 -34.53 -5.19 3.54
N PHE A 27 -33.88 -5.87 2.59
CA PHE A 27 -33.09 -7.09 2.80
C PHE A 27 -31.59 -6.87 3.01
N LEU A 28 -31.02 -5.67 2.85
CA LEU A 28 -29.66 -5.41 3.32
C LEU A 28 -29.53 -5.58 4.85
N SER A 29 -30.66 -5.54 5.55
CA SER A 29 -30.80 -5.89 6.97
C SER A 29 -30.69 -7.40 7.27
N LEU A 30 -30.79 -8.29 6.27
CA LEU A 30 -31.04 -9.74 6.46
C LEU A 30 -29.87 -10.69 6.11
N GLY A 31 -28.67 -10.20 5.73
CA GLY A 31 -27.56 -11.11 5.43
C GLY A 31 -26.16 -10.50 5.39
N ASP A 32 -25.17 -11.32 5.75
CA ASP A 32 -23.73 -11.02 5.79
C ASP A 32 -23.15 -10.73 4.41
N GLY A 33 -22.60 -9.53 4.21
CA GLY A 33 -21.84 -9.20 3.00
C GLY A 33 -22.61 -8.30 2.04
N GLY A 34 -22.70 -7.01 2.37
CA GLY A 34 -23.00 -5.98 1.40
C GLY A 34 -21.95 -5.98 0.28
N ALA A 35 -22.38 -6.34 -0.93
CA ALA A 35 -21.68 -6.02 -2.17
C ALA A 35 -22.72 -6.05 -3.30
N LEU A 36 -23.23 -4.88 -3.68
CA LEU A 36 -23.90 -4.72 -4.97
C LEU A 36 -22.94 -3.98 -5.90
N VAL A 37 -22.33 -4.73 -6.81
CA VAL A 37 -21.75 -4.22 -8.06
C VAL A 37 -22.89 -3.60 -8.88
N VAL A 38 -22.89 -2.27 -8.99
CA VAL A 38 -23.82 -1.55 -9.88
C VAL A 38 -23.12 -1.30 -11.20
N ALA A 39 -23.37 -2.13 -12.22
CA ALA A 39 -23.02 -1.79 -13.59
C ALA A 39 -23.95 -0.65 -14.05
N LEU A 40 -23.47 0.60 -13.96
CA LEU A 40 -24.10 1.76 -14.60
C LEU A 40 -23.55 1.88 -16.01
N GLU A 41 -24.03 1.07 -16.94
CA GLU A 41 -23.55 1.14 -18.31
C GLU A 41 -24.51 1.91 -19.20
N LYS A 42 -23.91 2.82 -19.98
CA LYS A 42 -24.54 3.36 -21.17
C LYS A 42 -24.60 2.23 -22.20
N GLU A 43 -25.69 2.15 -22.95
CA GLU A 43 -25.85 1.20 -24.05
C GLU A 43 -24.61 1.16 -24.95
N GLY A 44 -24.07 -0.04 -25.21
CA GLY A 44 -22.87 -0.26 -26.02
C GLY A 44 -21.54 -0.35 -25.27
N THR A 45 -21.54 -0.31 -23.93
CA THR A 45 -20.33 -0.56 -23.13
C THR A 45 -20.19 -2.06 -22.81
N PRO A 46 -18.97 -2.64 -22.78
CA PRO A 46 -18.78 -4.03 -22.34
C PRO A 46 -19.02 -4.17 -20.83
N SER A 47 -19.93 -5.07 -20.45
CA SER A 47 -20.21 -5.38 -19.05
C SER A 47 -19.52 -6.64 -18.57
N PRO A 48 -18.91 -6.67 -17.37
CA PRO A 48 -18.39 -7.90 -16.78
C PRO A 48 -19.50 -8.88 -16.38
N VAL A 49 -20.74 -8.41 -16.24
CA VAL A 49 -21.89 -9.19 -15.79
C VAL A 49 -22.83 -9.43 -16.96
N THR A 50 -23.18 -10.70 -17.17
CA THR A 50 -24.14 -11.09 -18.22
C THR A 50 -25.42 -11.63 -17.56
N PRO A 51 -26.56 -10.92 -17.60
CA PRO A 51 -27.80 -11.41 -17.04
C PRO A 51 -28.28 -12.64 -17.84
N ALA A 52 -28.67 -13.70 -17.14
CA ALA A 52 -29.22 -14.91 -17.71
C ALA A 52 -30.75 -14.79 -17.85
N CYS A 53 -31.44 -14.40 -16.78
CA CYS A 53 -32.90 -14.27 -16.74
C CYS A 53 -33.36 -13.43 -15.53
N ALA A 54 -34.66 -13.13 -15.49
CA ALA A 54 -35.32 -12.39 -14.43
C ALA A 54 -36.35 -13.26 -13.67
N SER A 55 -36.38 -13.14 -12.35
CA SER A 55 -37.37 -13.81 -11.50
C SER A 55 -38.01 -12.80 -10.54
N PRO A 56 -39.33 -12.57 -10.64
CA PRO A 56 -40.04 -11.62 -9.78
C PRO A 56 -40.43 -12.20 -8.41
N GLY A 57 -39.62 -13.13 -7.89
CA GLY A 57 -39.75 -13.72 -6.56
C GLY A 57 -38.60 -14.64 -6.19
N GLN A 58 -38.48 -14.93 -4.89
CA GLN A 58 -37.43 -15.78 -4.33
C GLN A 58 -37.70 -17.26 -4.60
N VAL A 59 -36.74 -17.90 -5.24
CA VAL A 59 -36.79 -19.31 -5.62
C VAL A 59 -35.64 -20.07 -4.96
N ASP A 60 -35.85 -21.37 -4.72
CA ASP A 60 -34.78 -22.27 -4.31
C ASP A 60 -33.86 -22.58 -5.50
N LEU A 61 -32.56 -22.31 -5.35
CA LEU A 61 -31.57 -22.55 -6.41
C LEU A 61 -31.20 -24.03 -6.53
N SER A 62 -31.40 -24.84 -5.49
CA SER A 62 -31.14 -26.28 -5.54
C SER A 62 -32.13 -27.02 -6.44
N GLU A 63 -33.32 -26.45 -6.64
CA GLU A 63 -34.36 -26.95 -7.55
C GLU A 63 -34.29 -26.31 -8.94
N ARG A 64 -33.16 -25.67 -9.28
CA ARG A 64 -33.00 -24.94 -10.54
C ARG A 64 -31.73 -25.28 -11.29
N SER A 65 -31.82 -25.12 -12.60
CA SER A 65 -30.79 -25.33 -13.61
C SER A 65 -30.64 -24.09 -14.49
N ALA A 66 -29.69 -24.10 -15.43
CA ALA A 66 -29.43 -23.01 -16.37
C ALA A 66 -29.23 -21.67 -15.64
N TYR A 67 -28.22 -21.61 -14.76
CA TYR A 67 -27.89 -20.42 -13.97
C TYR A 67 -28.96 -19.97 -12.97
N GLY A 68 -29.96 -20.80 -12.67
CA GLY A 68 -31.11 -20.45 -11.81
C GLY A 68 -32.37 -20.05 -12.59
N CYS A 69 -32.34 -20.17 -13.92
CA CYS A 69 -33.45 -19.75 -14.77
C CYS A 69 -34.53 -20.81 -14.96
N ARG A 70 -34.22 -22.09 -14.79
CA ARG A 70 -35.13 -23.19 -15.15
C ARG A 70 -35.39 -24.10 -13.96
N PRO A 71 -36.65 -24.39 -13.60
CA PRO A 71 -36.96 -25.49 -12.69
C PRO A 71 -36.38 -26.81 -13.19
N THR A 72 -35.81 -27.63 -12.31
CA THR A 72 -35.23 -28.93 -12.68
C THR A 72 -36.29 -29.82 -13.38
N GLY A 73 -35.96 -30.37 -14.55
CA GLY A 73 -36.93 -31.14 -15.37
C GLY A 73 -37.81 -30.31 -16.31
N GLN A 74 -37.62 -28.97 -16.35
CA GLN A 74 -37.95 -28.03 -17.44
C GLN A 74 -37.70 -28.55 -18.87
N ASP A 75 -38.16 -27.93 -19.96
CA ASP A 75 -37.40 -27.82 -21.24
C ASP A 75 -36.97 -26.34 -21.43
N SER A 76 -35.83 -26.07 -22.05
CA SER A 76 -35.36 -24.68 -22.30
C SER A 76 -36.01 -24.09 -23.56
N HIS A 77 -35.95 -22.76 -23.70
CA HIS A 77 -35.97 -22.15 -25.03
C HIS A 77 -34.95 -22.86 -25.92
N ARG A 78 -35.33 -23.13 -27.18
CA ARG A 78 -34.68 -24.10 -28.05
C ARG A 78 -33.35 -23.65 -28.67
N ASP A 79 -32.76 -22.56 -28.17
CA ASP A 79 -31.45 -22.05 -28.56
C ASP A 79 -30.69 -21.60 -27.29
N ASP A 80 -29.44 -22.05 -27.13
CA ASP A 80 -28.60 -21.96 -25.92
C ASP A 80 -28.25 -20.50 -25.48
N THR A 81 -28.81 -19.50 -26.15
CA THR A 81 -28.53 -18.08 -25.91
C THR A 81 -29.42 -17.45 -24.83
N ASP A 82 -30.67 -17.90 -24.67
CA ASP A 82 -31.59 -17.39 -23.64
C ASP A 82 -32.04 -18.51 -22.68
N PRO A 83 -31.50 -18.56 -21.45
CA PRO A 83 -31.80 -19.63 -20.50
C PRO A 83 -33.15 -19.46 -19.77
N SER A 84 -33.94 -18.43 -20.06
CA SER A 84 -35.25 -18.23 -19.42
C SER A 84 -36.23 -19.37 -19.71
N SER A 85 -37.24 -19.55 -18.84
CA SER A 85 -38.16 -20.70 -18.91
C SER A 85 -39.62 -20.33 -19.21
N CYS A 86 -39.97 -19.04 -19.23
CA CYS A 86 -41.30 -18.62 -19.64
C CYS A 86 -41.40 -18.65 -21.17
N VAL A 87 -41.88 -19.78 -21.71
CA VAL A 87 -41.94 -20.07 -23.16
C VAL A 87 -43.31 -19.77 -23.82
N SER A 88 -44.38 -19.61 -23.04
CA SER A 88 -45.71 -19.23 -23.54
C SER A 88 -46.02 -17.75 -23.31
N THR A 89 -47.05 -17.20 -23.95
CA THR A 89 -47.62 -15.88 -23.63
C THR A 89 -48.16 -15.87 -22.22
N GLN A 90 -47.25 -15.70 -21.25
CA GLN A 90 -47.59 -15.49 -19.86
C GLN A 90 -48.30 -14.14 -19.73
N THR A 91 -49.34 -14.10 -18.91
CA THR A 91 -49.85 -12.87 -18.34
C THR A 91 -49.37 -12.76 -16.90
N VAL A 92 -49.51 -11.58 -16.30
CA VAL A 92 -49.23 -11.41 -14.88
C VAL A 92 -50.04 -12.43 -14.06
N ASP A 93 -51.31 -12.65 -14.39
CA ASP A 93 -52.21 -13.53 -13.63
C ASP A 93 -51.93 -15.02 -13.81
N SER A 94 -51.52 -15.45 -15.01
CA SER A 94 -51.15 -16.86 -15.24
C SER A 94 -49.88 -17.22 -14.48
N TRP A 95 -48.89 -16.33 -14.45
CA TRP A 95 -47.66 -16.55 -13.68
C TRP A 95 -47.94 -16.55 -12.17
N LEU A 96 -48.74 -15.60 -11.67
CA LEU A 96 -49.13 -15.54 -10.25
C LEU A 96 -49.84 -16.80 -9.77
N SER A 97 -50.70 -17.36 -10.61
CA SER A 97 -51.42 -18.61 -10.30
C SER A 97 -50.44 -19.76 -10.11
N GLN A 98 -49.44 -19.88 -10.98
CA GLN A 98 -48.37 -20.89 -10.87
C GLN A 98 -47.52 -20.67 -9.61
N TRP A 99 -47.10 -19.42 -9.35
CA TRP A 99 -46.31 -19.05 -8.17
C TRP A 99 -46.98 -19.43 -6.85
N LYS A 100 -48.28 -19.16 -6.73
CA LYS A 100 -49.05 -19.43 -5.50
C LYS A 100 -49.23 -20.93 -5.24
N GLN A 101 -49.34 -21.74 -6.30
CA GLN A 101 -49.48 -23.18 -6.16
C GLN A 101 -48.13 -23.85 -5.84
N HIS A 102 -47.08 -23.45 -6.53
CA HIS A 102 -45.75 -24.08 -6.42
C HIS A 102 -44.65 -23.04 -6.70
N ARG A 103 -44.16 -22.35 -5.65
CA ARG A 103 -43.17 -21.26 -5.77
C ARG A 103 -41.97 -21.62 -6.66
N ASN A 104 -41.40 -22.81 -6.48
CA ASN A 104 -40.18 -23.20 -7.19
C ASN A 104 -40.41 -23.60 -8.66
N SER A 105 -41.63 -23.96 -9.06
CA SER A 105 -41.94 -24.34 -10.45
C SER A 105 -42.32 -23.16 -11.34
N ALA A 106 -42.46 -21.96 -10.79
CA ALA A 106 -42.71 -20.77 -11.58
C ALA A 106 -41.56 -20.47 -12.54
N CYS A 107 -41.89 -20.21 -13.81
CA CYS A 107 -40.89 -19.93 -14.82
C CYS A 107 -40.17 -18.58 -14.59
N SER A 108 -38.98 -18.41 -15.18
CA SER A 108 -38.25 -17.14 -15.23
C SER A 108 -38.43 -16.45 -16.58
N PHE A 109 -38.37 -15.12 -16.57
CA PHE A 109 -38.53 -14.27 -17.74
C PHE A 109 -37.18 -13.98 -18.40
N SER A 110 -37.20 -13.68 -19.70
CA SER A 110 -36.00 -13.33 -20.45
C SER A 110 -35.44 -11.98 -20.00
N ALA A 111 -34.11 -11.93 -19.86
CA ALA A 111 -33.36 -10.67 -19.68
C ALA A 111 -33.03 -9.99 -21.02
N TYR A 112 -33.20 -10.69 -22.14
CA TYR A 112 -32.83 -10.22 -23.49
C TYR A 112 -34.02 -9.71 -24.30
N HIS A 113 -35.25 -10.12 -23.93
CA HIS A 113 -36.48 -9.70 -24.60
C HIS A 113 -37.26 -8.69 -23.76
N GLY A 114 -37.31 -7.43 -24.22
CA GLY A 114 -37.90 -6.32 -23.47
C GLY A 114 -39.35 -6.53 -23.00
N ALA A 115 -40.20 -7.18 -23.81
CA ALA A 115 -41.58 -7.50 -23.42
C ALA A 115 -41.64 -8.53 -22.27
N SER A 116 -40.76 -9.53 -22.29
CA SER A 116 -40.66 -10.55 -21.23
C SER A 116 -40.12 -9.94 -19.94
N PHE A 117 -39.07 -9.13 -20.03
CA PHE A 117 -38.50 -8.43 -18.88
C PHE A 117 -39.50 -7.43 -18.26
N LYS A 118 -40.26 -6.71 -19.11
CA LYS A 118 -41.36 -5.85 -18.64
C LYS A 118 -42.42 -6.63 -17.87
N LEU A 119 -42.80 -7.81 -18.36
CA LEU A 119 -43.79 -8.63 -17.67
C LEU A 119 -43.29 -9.09 -16.29
N ALA A 120 -42.00 -9.44 -16.16
CA ALA A 120 -41.40 -9.73 -14.86
C ALA A 120 -41.56 -8.55 -13.89
N MET A 121 -41.32 -7.32 -14.36
CA MET A 121 -41.45 -6.11 -13.54
C MET A 121 -42.90 -5.83 -13.15
N ASP A 122 -43.84 -6.06 -14.05
CA ASP A 122 -45.26 -5.89 -13.77
C ASP A 122 -45.76 -6.94 -12.75
N VAL A 123 -45.25 -8.19 -12.83
CA VAL A 123 -45.47 -9.22 -11.80
C VAL A 123 -44.92 -8.77 -10.45
N ASN A 124 -43.67 -8.29 -10.41
CA ASN A 124 -43.03 -7.83 -9.18
C ASN A 124 -43.81 -6.70 -8.50
N LYS A 125 -44.30 -5.73 -9.28
CA LYS A 125 -45.15 -4.64 -8.76
C LYS A 125 -46.44 -5.14 -8.14
N LYS A 126 -47.01 -6.23 -8.67
CA LYS A 126 -48.28 -6.81 -8.18
C LYS A 126 -48.09 -7.75 -7.00
N THR A 127 -46.96 -8.47 -6.92
CA THR A 127 -46.65 -9.36 -5.79
C THR A 127 -46.04 -8.63 -4.61
N GLY A 128 -45.29 -7.56 -4.89
CA GLY A 128 -44.36 -7.00 -3.92
C GLY A 128 -43.25 -7.98 -3.53
N GLU A 129 -42.93 -9.01 -4.30
CA GLU A 129 -41.81 -9.90 -3.96
C GLU A 129 -40.46 -9.24 -4.31
N LEU A 130 -39.33 -9.87 -4.01
CA LEU A 130 -38.02 -9.38 -4.45
C LEU A 130 -37.79 -9.67 -5.93
N PHE A 131 -37.19 -8.72 -6.64
CA PHE A 131 -36.82 -8.89 -8.05
C PHE A 131 -35.38 -9.37 -8.16
N TYR A 132 -35.20 -10.60 -8.64
CA TYR A 132 -33.89 -11.19 -8.87
C TYR A 132 -33.53 -11.17 -10.35
N LEU A 133 -32.28 -10.80 -10.62
CA LEU A 133 -31.56 -11.12 -11.84
C LEU A 133 -30.63 -12.29 -11.54
N PHE A 134 -30.75 -13.36 -12.32
CA PHE A 134 -29.74 -14.40 -12.32
C PHE A 134 -28.66 -14.01 -13.31
N LEU A 135 -27.41 -14.06 -12.89
CA LEU A 135 -26.24 -13.73 -13.70
C LEU A 135 -25.51 -15.02 -14.08
N ARG A 136 -24.97 -15.03 -15.31
CA ARG A 136 -23.98 -16.03 -15.69
C ARG A 136 -22.73 -15.89 -14.81
N PRO A 137 -21.95 -16.96 -14.57
CA PRO A 137 -20.67 -16.87 -13.88
C PRO A 137 -19.80 -15.79 -14.51
N ILE A 138 -19.24 -14.92 -13.67
CA ILE A 138 -18.34 -13.86 -14.11
C ILE A 138 -16.97 -14.51 -14.35
N ASP A 139 -16.36 -14.20 -15.50
CA ASP A 139 -14.97 -14.55 -15.76
C ASP A 139 -14.05 -13.61 -14.96
N ASP A 140 -13.15 -14.17 -14.16
CA ASP A 140 -12.19 -13.40 -13.36
C ASP A 140 -11.37 -12.41 -14.23
N SER A 141 -11.12 -12.75 -15.51
CA SER A 141 -10.41 -11.88 -16.45
C SER A 141 -11.22 -10.65 -16.89
N ALA A 142 -12.54 -10.67 -16.74
CA ALA A 142 -13.42 -9.55 -17.09
C ALA A 142 -13.52 -8.50 -15.96
N PHE A 143 -13.17 -8.86 -14.72
CA PHE A 143 -13.33 -7.99 -13.55
C PHE A 143 -12.49 -6.70 -13.58
N PRO A 144 -11.21 -6.72 -14.02
CA PRO A 144 -10.39 -5.50 -14.11
C PRO A 144 -10.89 -4.46 -15.14
N GLN A 145 -11.70 -4.89 -16.11
CA GLN A 145 -12.26 -4.01 -17.16
C GLN A 145 -13.52 -3.27 -16.70
N ALA A 146 -14.06 -3.63 -15.53
CA ALA A 146 -15.31 -3.10 -15.01
C ALA A 146 -15.10 -1.77 -14.28
N SER A 147 -15.04 -0.66 -15.02
CA SER A 147 -14.80 0.67 -14.45
C SER A 147 -16.00 1.26 -13.69
N ASN A 148 -17.19 0.68 -13.84
CA ASN A 148 -18.45 1.24 -13.34
C ASN A 148 -19.01 0.36 -12.24
N MET A 149 -18.36 0.29 -11.08
CA MET A 149 -18.83 -0.49 -9.93
C MET A 149 -18.64 0.28 -8.64
N ALA A 150 -19.48 0.00 -7.64
CA ALA A 150 -19.37 0.54 -6.29
C ALA A 150 -19.71 -0.56 -5.28
N LEU A 151 -19.33 -0.36 -4.03
CA LEU A 151 -19.86 -1.11 -2.89
C LEU A 151 -20.87 -0.24 -2.16
N VAL A 152 -21.97 -0.82 -1.69
CA VAL A 152 -23.08 -0.06 -1.11
C VAL A 152 -23.39 -0.60 0.29
N TYR A 153 -23.66 0.30 1.24
CA TYR A 153 -24.16 -0.02 2.58
C TYR A 153 -25.33 0.90 2.98
N PRO A 154 -26.21 0.49 3.91
CA PRO A 154 -27.27 1.36 4.42
C PRO A 154 -26.69 2.53 5.22
N ALA A 155 -27.09 3.77 4.90
CA ALA A 155 -26.58 4.95 5.60
C ALA A 155 -26.88 4.88 7.11
N GLY A 156 -25.87 5.14 7.93
CA GLY A 156 -25.95 5.07 9.39
C GLY A 156 -25.65 3.68 9.99
N ASP A 157 -25.48 2.64 9.18
CA ASP A 157 -25.09 1.30 9.66
C ASP A 157 -23.57 1.12 9.65
N SER A 158 -22.94 1.40 10.79
CA SER A 158 -21.48 1.26 10.97
C SER A 158 -20.98 -0.19 10.86
N THR A 159 -21.82 -1.17 11.15
CA THR A 159 -21.45 -2.59 11.05
C THR A 159 -21.33 -2.98 9.58
N LYS A 160 -22.32 -2.60 8.77
CA LYS A 160 -22.30 -2.84 7.31
C LYS A 160 -21.21 -2.01 6.63
N LEU A 161 -20.94 -0.79 7.09
CA LEU A 161 -19.79 0.00 6.63
C LEU A 161 -18.47 -0.77 6.80
N GLY A 162 -18.23 -1.36 7.98
CA GLY A 162 -17.04 -2.18 8.22
C GLY A 162 -16.94 -3.40 7.29
N GLN A 163 -18.07 -4.06 7.00
CA GLN A 163 -18.14 -5.18 6.06
C GLN A 163 -17.77 -4.76 4.63
N VAL A 164 -18.33 -3.66 4.12
CA VAL A 164 -18.04 -3.18 2.76
C VAL A 164 -16.61 -2.64 2.64
N GLN A 165 -16.06 -2.02 3.69
CA GLN A 165 -14.66 -1.63 3.72
C GLN A 165 -13.74 -2.85 3.60
N LYS A 166 -14.02 -3.93 4.34
CA LYS A 166 -13.28 -5.20 4.22
C LYS A 166 -13.40 -5.81 2.83
N ALA A 167 -14.60 -5.81 2.23
CA ALA A 167 -14.82 -6.29 0.87
C ALA A 167 -14.04 -5.47 -0.18
N ARG A 168 -13.97 -4.14 -0.01
CA ARG A 168 -13.18 -3.23 -0.86
C ARG A 168 -11.70 -3.60 -0.84
N VAL A 169 -11.14 -3.88 0.34
CA VAL A 169 -9.74 -4.35 0.45
C VAL A 169 -9.56 -5.68 -0.27
N GLY A 170 -10.51 -6.62 -0.15
CA GLY A 170 -10.47 -7.90 -0.85
C GLY A 170 -10.47 -7.77 -2.38
N LEU A 171 -11.34 -6.93 -2.93
CA LEU A 171 -11.40 -6.64 -4.37
C LEU A 171 -10.09 -6.04 -4.89
N PHE A 172 -9.51 -5.11 -4.15
CA PHE A 172 -8.23 -4.54 -4.53
C PHE A 172 -7.11 -5.59 -4.48
N ARG A 173 -7.01 -6.40 -3.41
CA ARG A 173 -5.94 -7.40 -3.29
C ARG A 173 -5.97 -8.46 -4.38
N HIS A 174 -7.16 -8.86 -4.81
CA HIS A 174 -7.31 -9.94 -5.78
C HIS A 174 -7.27 -9.45 -7.24
N PHE A 175 -7.93 -8.32 -7.53
CA PHE A 175 -8.12 -7.83 -8.90
C PHE A 175 -7.41 -6.51 -9.19
N HIS A 176 -6.69 -5.93 -8.22
CA HIS A 176 -6.18 -4.55 -8.28
C HIS A 176 -7.25 -3.50 -8.58
N LEU A 177 -8.50 -3.82 -8.23
CA LEU A 177 -9.65 -3.00 -8.54
C LEU A 177 -9.98 -2.04 -7.39
N THR A 178 -9.96 -0.74 -7.68
CA THR A 178 -10.42 0.29 -6.75
C THR A 178 -11.87 0.65 -7.05
N VAL A 179 -12.78 0.28 -6.16
CA VAL A 179 -14.19 0.69 -6.22
C VAL A 179 -14.53 1.68 -5.10
N PRO A 180 -15.39 2.69 -5.34
CA PRO A 180 -15.93 3.53 -4.28
C PRO A 180 -16.93 2.77 -3.40
N ILE A 181 -17.02 3.17 -2.14
CA ILE A 181 -18.10 2.83 -1.21
C ILE A 181 -19.11 3.98 -1.21
N LEU A 182 -20.39 3.65 -1.31
CA LEU A 182 -21.51 4.59 -1.28
C LEU A 182 -22.45 4.23 -0.14
N ALA A 183 -22.83 5.22 0.65
CA ALA A 183 -23.92 5.09 1.61
C ALA A 183 -25.26 5.22 0.87
N PHE A 184 -26.22 4.36 1.13
CA PHE A 184 -27.57 4.50 0.60
C PHE A 184 -28.51 5.08 1.65
N ASP A 185 -29.05 6.26 1.36
CA ASP A 185 -30.08 6.92 2.16
C ASP A 185 -31.46 6.38 1.74
N HIS A 186 -32.07 5.55 2.60
CA HIS A 186 -33.35 4.91 2.33
C HIS A 186 -34.51 5.90 2.17
N ASP A 187 -34.57 6.91 3.03
CA ASP A 187 -35.66 7.89 3.04
C ASP A 187 -35.64 8.73 1.76
N LYS A 188 -34.44 9.13 1.33
CA LYS A 188 -34.26 9.93 0.11
C LYS A 188 -34.14 9.11 -1.15
N LYS A 189 -33.94 7.79 -1.04
CA LYS A 189 -33.63 6.87 -2.15
C LYS A 189 -32.42 7.32 -2.97
N THR A 190 -31.35 7.75 -2.30
CA THR A 190 -30.15 8.31 -2.94
C THR A 190 -28.87 7.64 -2.47
N PHE A 191 -27.89 7.50 -3.37
CA PHE A 191 -26.51 7.15 -3.03
C PHE A 191 -25.73 8.40 -2.66
N VAL A 192 -24.98 8.32 -1.55
CA VAL A 192 -24.16 9.41 -1.02
C VAL A 192 -22.72 8.93 -0.95
N TYR A 193 -21.84 9.65 -1.62
CA TYR A 193 -20.40 9.45 -1.46
C TYR A 193 -19.93 10.20 -0.22
N GLN A 194 -19.29 9.48 0.70
CA GLN A 194 -18.63 10.09 1.87
C GLN A 194 -17.14 9.80 1.82
N VAL A 195 -16.33 10.84 2.01
CA VAL A 195 -14.87 10.73 2.00
C VAL A 195 -14.38 9.76 3.10
N ASN A 196 -15.00 9.82 4.29
CA ASN A 196 -14.58 9.01 5.44
C ASN A 196 -14.91 7.52 5.29
N ASP A 197 -15.93 7.18 4.50
CA ASP A 197 -16.26 5.77 4.18
C ASP A 197 -15.26 5.17 3.20
N ASN A 198 -14.53 6.03 2.49
CA ASN A 198 -13.60 5.72 1.42
C ASN A 198 -12.14 6.05 1.79
N PRO A 199 -11.61 5.57 2.93
CA PRO A 199 -10.19 5.76 3.23
C PRO A 199 -9.34 5.12 2.12
N PRO A 200 -8.11 5.58 1.89
CA PRO A 200 -7.16 4.86 1.05
C PRO A 200 -7.11 3.38 1.48
N VAL A 201 -7.18 2.45 0.52
CA VAL A 201 -7.11 1.02 0.84
C VAL A 201 -5.75 0.74 1.47
N LYS A 202 -5.72 0.43 2.77
CA LYS A 202 -4.49 0.01 3.47
C LYS A 202 -4.19 -1.43 3.06
N LEU A 203 -3.14 -1.57 2.27
CA LEU A 203 -2.95 -2.76 1.45
C LEU A 203 -2.37 -3.96 2.18
N ASN A 204 -1.51 -3.74 3.16
CA ASN A 204 -0.57 -4.79 3.50
C ASN A 204 -0.98 -5.50 4.79
N THR A 205 -1.34 -6.78 4.71
CA THR A 205 -1.24 -7.67 5.88
C THR A 205 0.22 -7.67 6.40
N PRO A 206 0.47 -8.09 7.65
CA PRO A 206 1.83 -8.29 8.13
C PRO A 206 2.71 -9.11 7.17
N GLU A 207 2.14 -10.15 6.53
CA GLU A 207 2.79 -10.96 5.51
C GLU A 207 3.09 -10.18 4.22
N ASP A 208 2.16 -9.35 3.74
CA ASP A 208 2.38 -8.48 2.58
C ASP A 208 3.50 -7.46 2.84
N ILE A 209 3.58 -6.92 4.07
CA ILE A 209 4.67 -6.03 4.48
C ILE A 209 6.01 -6.77 4.38
N VAL A 210 6.09 -7.99 4.91
CA VAL A 210 7.30 -8.81 4.84
C VAL A 210 7.67 -9.14 3.39
N ASN A 211 6.70 -9.49 2.54
CA ASN A 211 6.94 -9.76 1.13
C ASN A 211 7.48 -8.53 0.40
N SER A 212 6.86 -7.36 0.61
CA SER A 212 7.28 -6.06 0.07
C SER A 212 8.70 -5.69 0.53
N LEU A 213 9.03 -5.88 1.82
CA LEU A 213 10.36 -5.63 2.35
C LEU A 213 11.42 -6.49 1.64
N ASN A 214 11.13 -7.77 1.45
CA ASN A 214 12.02 -8.70 0.75
C ASN A 214 12.18 -8.37 -0.74
N GLU A 215 11.10 -7.98 -1.42
CA GLU A 215 11.14 -7.56 -2.81
C GLU A 215 11.98 -6.29 -2.99
N ARG A 216 11.71 -5.26 -2.18
CA ARG A 216 12.45 -3.99 -2.22
C ARG A 216 13.91 -4.15 -1.86
N PHE A 217 14.25 -5.03 -0.92
CA PHE A 217 15.64 -5.36 -0.61
C PHE A 217 16.39 -5.95 -1.81
N ARG A 218 15.75 -6.87 -2.56
CA ARG A 218 16.35 -7.51 -3.74
C ARG A 218 16.40 -6.59 -4.95
N SER A 219 15.52 -5.60 -5.04
CA SER A 219 15.45 -4.68 -6.18
C SER A 219 16.70 -3.78 -6.26
N GLN A 220 17.45 -3.90 -7.35
CA GLN A 220 18.68 -3.14 -7.62
C GLN A 220 18.46 -2.04 -8.67
N VAL A 221 17.23 -1.53 -8.79
CA VAL A 221 16.92 -0.47 -9.75
C VAL A 221 17.86 0.73 -9.58
N ALA A 222 18.35 1.23 -10.70
CA ALA A 222 19.20 2.42 -10.74
C ALA A 222 18.42 3.69 -10.33
N ALA A 223 17.17 3.78 -10.79
CA ALA A 223 16.23 4.85 -10.52
C ALA A 223 14.80 4.32 -10.54
N CYS A 224 13.90 5.01 -9.86
CA CYS A 224 12.46 4.79 -9.88
C CYS A 224 11.80 5.56 -11.04
N GLN A 225 10.50 5.35 -11.23
CA GLN A 225 9.71 6.02 -12.27
C GLN A 225 9.91 7.55 -12.25
N GLY A 226 10.06 8.14 -13.44
CA GLY A 226 10.33 9.57 -13.59
C GLY A 226 11.76 9.98 -13.21
N ASN A 227 12.72 9.05 -13.26
CA ASN A 227 14.12 9.26 -12.90
C ASN A 227 14.31 9.72 -11.45
N LYS A 228 13.44 9.25 -10.54
CA LYS A 228 13.56 9.51 -9.10
C LYS A 228 14.63 8.60 -8.49
N PRO A 229 15.32 9.03 -7.42
CA PRO A 229 16.26 8.18 -6.69
C PRO A 229 15.64 6.85 -6.22
N ALA A 230 16.46 5.80 -6.14
CA ALA A 230 16.01 4.45 -5.79
C ALA A 230 15.21 4.36 -4.47
N LEU A 231 15.50 5.23 -3.48
CA LEU A 231 14.77 5.31 -2.21
C LEU A 231 13.25 5.55 -2.33
N TYR A 232 12.78 5.99 -3.50
CA TYR A 232 11.35 6.17 -3.75
C TYR A 232 10.60 4.84 -3.90
N CYS A 233 11.24 3.77 -4.38
CA CYS A 233 10.57 2.52 -4.73
C CYS A 233 11.32 1.25 -4.33
N SER A 234 12.61 1.32 -3.98
CA SER A 234 13.44 0.17 -3.62
C SER A 234 14.34 0.42 -2.41
N GLY A 235 14.92 -0.66 -1.90
CA GLY A 235 15.68 -0.69 -0.66
C GLY A 235 14.82 -0.43 0.58
N ILE A 236 15.48 -0.47 1.73
CA ILE A 236 14.87 -0.40 3.05
C ILE A 236 15.50 0.76 3.82
N ILE A 237 14.67 1.65 4.37
CA ILE A 237 15.10 2.77 5.20
C ILE A 237 14.92 2.33 6.65
N MET A 238 16.01 2.20 7.41
CA MET A 238 15.99 1.60 8.73
C MET A 238 16.66 2.52 9.76
N HIS A 239 16.13 2.55 10.97
CA HIS A 239 16.79 3.17 12.12
C HIS A 239 16.90 2.15 13.23
N ALA A 240 18.12 1.93 13.71
CA ALA A 240 18.42 1.02 14.80
C ALA A 240 18.64 1.79 16.12
N ALA A 241 18.35 1.12 17.23
CA ALA A 241 18.62 1.61 18.57
C ALA A 241 19.24 0.49 19.43
N ASN A 242 20.24 0.87 20.22
CA ASN A 242 21.12 -0.05 20.94
C ASN A 242 20.73 -0.31 22.40
N ASN A 243 19.70 0.36 22.91
CA ASN A 243 19.17 0.14 24.25
C ASN A 243 17.65 0.19 24.23
N ASP A 244 17.03 -0.45 25.22
CA ASP A 244 15.59 -0.41 25.44
C ASP A 244 15.14 0.78 26.29
N GLN A 245 16.08 1.66 26.67
CA GLN A 245 15.83 2.85 27.48
C GLN A 245 15.26 4.01 26.67
N PHE A 246 15.55 4.06 25.36
CA PHE A 246 14.98 5.05 24.44
C PHE A 246 14.15 4.34 23.36
N PHE A 247 13.01 4.92 23.02
CA PHE A 247 12.26 4.46 21.86
C PHE A 247 12.97 4.91 20.58
N PRO A 248 12.90 4.15 19.47
CA PRO A 248 13.57 4.52 18.23
C PRO A 248 13.03 5.83 17.61
N TRP A 249 11.89 6.34 18.11
CA TRP A 249 11.32 7.64 17.77
C TRP A 249 11.49 8.71 18.87
N ASP A 250 12.23 8.40 19.94
CA ASP A 250 12.42 9.27 21.10
C ASP A 250 13.89 9.64 21.21
N TYR A 251 14.28 10.71 20.49
CA TYR A 251 15.64 11.23 20.53
C TYR A 251 15.74 12.38 21.54
N PRO A 252 16.68 12.35 22.51
CA PRO A 252 16.68 13.28 23.63
C PRO A 252 16.94 14.75 23.23
N PRO A 253 16.41 15.71 24.02
CA PRO A 253 16.32 17.10 23.60
C PRO A 253 17.63 17.88 23.47
N ARG A 254 18.77 17.31 23.90
CA ARG A 254 20.08 17.93 23.65
C ARG A 254 20.39 18.05 22.15
N ARG A 255 19.65 17.35 21.29
CA ARG A 255 19.80 17.38 19.82
C ARG A 255 18.56 17.90 19.10
N ASN A 256 17.72 18.71 19.75
CA ASN A 256 16.46 19.28 19.22
C ASN A 256 16.52 19.95 17.83
N ASN A 257 17.70 20.11 17.24
CA ASN A 257 17.90 20.72 15.92
C ASN A 257 18.71 19.86 14.95
N ALA A 258 18.99 18.60 15.29
CA ALA A 258 19.76 17.72 14.43
C ALA A 258 18.99 16.49 14.01
N GLY A 259 19.05 16.24 12.71
CA GLY A 259 18.50 15.06 12.11
C GLY A 259 19.06 13.75 12.66
N ILE A 260 18.35 12.69 12.35
CA ILE A 260 18.62 11.35 12.83
C ILE A 260 19.24 10.53 11.72
N SER A 261 20.25 9.73 12.11
CA SER A 261 20.93 8.78 11.25
C SER A 261 20.06 7.54 11.05
N PHE A 262 19.80 7.23 9.79
CA PHE A 262 19.17 6.01 9.32
C PHE A 262 20.20 5.28 8.45
N PHE A 263 19.92 4.03 8.10
CA PHE A 263 20.68 3.32 7.08
C PHE A 263 19.79 2.86 5.94
N TYR A 264 20.34 2.94 4.73
CA TYR A 264 19.69 2.46 3.51
C TYR A 264 20.23 1.06 3.16
N TYR A 265 19.36 0.06 3.27
CA TYR A 265 19.70 -1.35 3.12
C TYR A 265 19.15 -1.92 1.81
N ARG A 266 20.04 -2.45 0.96
CA ARG A 266 19.73 -3.04 -0.35
C ARG A 266 20.67 -4.22 -0.60
N SER A 267 20.28 -5.15 -1.44
CA SER A 267 21.06 -6.38 -1.69
C SER A 267 22.48 -6.10 -2.19
N ASP A 268 22.66 -5.10 -3.05
CA ASP A 268 23.93 -4.61 -3.62
C ASP A 268 24.56 -3.44 -2.86
N ALA A 269 23.92 -2.95 -1.79
CA ALA A 269 24.41 -1.86 -0.97
C ALA A 269 24.94 -2.41 0.36
N VAL A 270 26.13 -1.98 0.80
CA VAL A 270 26.81 -2.44 2.03
C VAL A 270 27.24 -3.91 1.98
N GLY A 271 28.55 -4.21 2.08
CA GLY A 271 29.05 -5.59 2.03
C GLY A 271 28.86 -6.39 3.33
N ASN A 272 29.49 -7.55 3.42
CA ASN A 272 29.19 -8.64 4.38
C ASN A 272 29.32 -8.32 5.89
N ASP A 273 29.77 -7.12 6.27
CA ASP A 273 30.04 -6.71 7.65
C ASP A 273 29.17 -5.50 8.07
N PHE A 274 27.85 -5.62 7.96
CA PHE A 274 26.96 -4.65 8.59
C PHE A 274 27.13 -4.76 10.10
N HIS A 275 27.83 -3.80 10.72
CA HIS A 275 28.14 -3.78 12.15
C HIS A 275 26.92 -3.35 12.98
N VAL A 276 25.87 -4.18 12.98
CA VAL A 276 24.66 -3.99 13.80
C VAL A 276 25.00 -3.82 15.28
N SER A 277 26.13 -4.36 15.75
CA SER A 277 26.58 -4.22 17.14
C SER A 277 26.75 -2.77 17.59
N TRP A 278 26.99 -1.82 16.69
CA TRP A 278 27.14 -0.40 17.02
C TRP A 278 25.81 0.36 16.95
N ALA A 279 24.99 0.07 15.94
CA ALA A 279 23.70 0.74 15.74
C ALA A 279 22.60 0.19 16.66
N GLY A 280 22.67 -1.10 17.02
CA GLY A 280 21.73 -1.80 17.88
C GLY A 280 20.91 -2.89 17.15
N PRO A 281 20.53 -3.98 17.84
CA PRO A 281 19.85 -5.10 17.19
C PRO A 281 18.33 -4.93 17.04
N TRP A 282 17.77 -3.78 17.43
CA TRP A 282 16.34 -3.49 17.31
C TRP A 282 16.13 -2.16 16.61
N GLY A 283 14.96 -1.97 15.99
CA GLY A 283 14.63 -0.65 15.46
C GLY A 283 13.28 -0.54 14.79
N MET A 284 13.20 0.39 13.86
CA MET A 284 12.04 0.63 13.02
C MET A 284 12.45 0.74 11.54
N ILE A 285 11.51 0.38 10.68
CA ILE A 285 11.61 0.46 9.23
C ILE A 285 10.62 1.51 8.75
N PHE A 286 11.08 2.41 7.88
CA PHE A 286 10.22 3.37 7.21
C PHE A 286 9.75 2.86 5.85
N LYS A 287 8.53 3.29 5.50
CA LYS A 287 7.96 3.14 4.16
C LYS A 287 8.86 3.79 3.11
N THR A 288 8.73 3.35 1.85
CA THR A 288 9.38 4.04 0.72
C THR A 288 8.89 5.48 0.61
N VAL A 289 9.68 6.39 0.03
CA VAL A 289 9.24 7.78 -0.12
C VAL A 289 8.00 7.92 -1.00
N GLU A 290 7.80 7.03 -1.98
CA GLU A 290 6.55 7.01 -2.73
C GLU A 290 5.34 6.72 -1.83
N GLN A 291 5.42 5.68 -0.99
CA GLN A 291 4.34 5.34 -0.08
C GLN A 291 4.13 6.41 1.00
N GLN A 292 5.21 7.04 1.49
CA GLN A 292 5.12 8.20 2.38
C GLN A 292 4.29 9.32 1.77
N ASN A 293 4.51 9.62 0.48
CA ASN A 293 3.78 10.67 -0.23
C ASN A 293 2.30 10.32 -0.40
N ILE A 294 1.99 9.06 -0.69
CA ILE A 294 0.62 8.54 -0.78
C ILE A 294 -0.09 8.68 0.57
N ASP A 295 0.58 8.28 1.65
CA ASP A 295 0.02 8.27 3.01
C ASP A 295 0.08 9.64 3.70
N ARG A 296 0.73 10.62 3.08
CA ARG A 296 1.01 11.96 3.64
C ARG A 296 1.80 11.89 4.96
N GLN A 297 2.68 10.91 5.09
CA GLN A 297 3.57 10.65 6.23
C GLN A 297 5.03 10.93 5.83
N ASN A 298 5.29 12.13 5.31
CA ASN A 298 6.59 12.45 4.73
C ASN A 298 7.61 12.81 5.81
N VAL A 299 8.80 12.21 5.70
CA VAL A 299 10.00 12.66 6.41
C VAL A 299 10.96 13.34 5.46
N ASP A 300 11.69 14.33 5.96
CA ASP A 300 12.63 15.11 5.16
C ASP A 300 13.99 14.42 5.08
N ILE A 301 14.18 13.59 4.07
CA ILE A 301 15.44 12.85 3.85
C ILE A 301 16.45 13.78 3.19
N ALA A 302 17.44 14.21 3.95
CA ALA A 302 18.35 15.30 3.62
C ALA A 302 19.48 14.90 2.66
N CYS A 303 20.18 13.80 2.93
CA CYS A 303 21.33 13.34 2.14
C CYS A 303 21.71 11.90 2.49
N LEU A 304 22.59 11.31 1.68
CA LEU A 304 23.15 9.98 1.88
C LEU A 304 24.68 10.00 1.85
N TYR A 305 25.31 9.51 2.91
CA TYR A 305 26.73 9.20 2.93
C TYR A 305 26.97 7.74 2.52
N PRO A 306 28.01 7.46 1.71
CA PRO A 306 28.36 6.07 1.36
C PRO A 306 28.84 5.20 2.52
N SER A 307 29.19 5.82 3.66
CA SER A 307 29.61 5.19 4.90
C SER A 307 29.10 6.03 6.08
N ASP A 308 29.13 5.51 7.31
CA ASP A 308 29.01 6.35 8.50
C ASP A 308 30.13 7.41 8.49
N VAL A 309 29.82 8.62 8.95
CA VAL A 309 30.78 9.74 9.09
C VAL A 309 30.80 10.34 10.50
N ASP A 310 30.22 9.68 11.50
CA ASP A 310 30.06 10.17 12.87
C ASP A 310 29.33 11.53 12.90
N THR A 311 28.15 11.58 12.28
CA THR A 311 27.28 12.77 12.27
C THR A 311 26.77 13.18 13.66
N ASN A 312 27.00 12.33 14.68
CA ASN A 312 26.61 12.49 16.07
C ASN A 312 27.37 13.58 16.85
N LEU A 313 28.56 14.01 16.38
CA LEU A 313 29.49 14.84 17.14
C LEU A 313 29.38 16.36 16.86
N GLY A 314 28.79 16.79 15.74
CA GLY A 314 28.86 18.18 15.26
C GLY A 314 27.77 19.16 15.70
N ILE A 315 26.85 18.75 16.58
CA ILE A 315 25.55 19.41 16.75
C ILE A 315 25.48 20.33 17.98
N GLY A 316 26.45 20.22 18.89
CA GLY A 316 26.48 20.98 20.15
C GLY A 316 27.26 22.30 20.10
N ASP A 317 28.18 22.45 19.15
CA ASP A 317 29.13 23.56 19.15
C ASP A 317 28.67 24.70 18.23
N GLN A 318 28.61 25.92 18.79
CA GLN A 318 28.29 27.13 18.03
C GLN A 318 29.48 27.55 17.15
N ILE A 319 29.84 26.73 16.18
CA ILE A 319 30.86 27.10 15.20
C ILE A 319 30.22 28.08 14.18
N PRO A 320 30.67 29.34 14.08
CA PRO A 320 30.02 30.40 13.30
C PRO A 320 29.98 30.17 11.77
N VAL A 321 30.63 29.11 11.28
CA VAL A 321 30.89 28.87 9.86
C VAL A 321 29.75 28.08 9.18
N PHE A 322 28.76 27.60 9.95
CA PHE A 322 27.78 26.63 9.45
C PHE A 322 26.32 27.09 9.47
N ASN A 323 25.63 26.79 8.36
CA ASN A 323 24.19 26.89 8.26
C ASN A 323 23.55 25.69 8.97
N LYS A 324 22.78 25.94 10.04
CA LYS A 324 22.04 24.91 10.79
C LYS A 324 21.17 24.01 9.89
N ALA A 325 20.71 24.50 8.74
CA ALA A 325 19.89 23.74 7.79
C ALA A 325 20.66 22.62 7.04
N ALA A 326 22.00 22.63 7.04
CA ALA A 326 22.84 21.62 6.38
C ALA A 326 23.90 20.97 7.27
N ALA A 327 23.93 21.30 8.56
CA ALA A 327 24.86 20.70 9.52
C ALA A 327 24.85 19.15 9.51
N LEU A 328 23.78 18.53 9.02
CA LEU A 328 23.61 17.07 8.92
C LEU A 328 24.32 16.43 7.72
N CYS A 329 24.49 17.20 6.66
CA CYS A 329 25.03 16.74 5.38
C CYS A 329 26.43 17.28 5.12
N GLN A 330 27.00 17.90 6.15
CA GLN A 330 28.32 18.49 6.20
C GLN A 330 29.27 17.61 7.03
N PRO A 331 30.57 17.64 6.72
CA PRO A 331 31.59 16.91 7.48
C PRO A 331 31.64 17.34 8.95
N ASN A 332 32.14 16.46 9.81
CA ASN A 332 32.18 16.68 11.27
C ASN A 332 33.00 17.94 11.64
N PRO A 333 32.40 18.94 12.31
CA PRO A 333 33.02 20.22 12.58
C PRO A 333 33.91 20.24 13.83
N ASN A 334 33.95 19.16 14.63
CA ASN A 334 34.80 19.09 15.83
C ASN A 334 36.30 18.98 15.52
N ARG A 335 36.66 18.99 14.23
CA ARG A 335 38.04 19.07 13.78
C ARG A 335 38.32 20.45 13.22
N ASN A 336 39.54 20.94 13.47
CA ASN A 336 40.01 22.31 13.23
C ASN A 336 39.40 22.94 11.96
N PRO A 337 38.73 24.12 12.02
CA PRO A 337 38.13 24.78 10.85
C PRO A 337 39.06 24.94 9.64
N GLY A 338 40.38 25.04 9.87
CA GLY A 338 41.39 25.04 8.79
C GLY A 338 41.42 23.76 7.96
N ASP A 339 41.05 22.60 8.53
CA ASP A 339 40.98 21.33 7.83
C ASP A 339 39.74 21.24 6.92
N ILE A 340 38.61 21.83 7.31
CA ILE A 340 37.38 21.80 6.49
C ILE A 340 37.58 22.58 5.19
N ALA A 341 38.20 23.76 5.28
CA ALA A 341 38.54 24.59 4.11
C ALA A 341 39.52 23.89 3.13
N ARG A 342 40.27 22.88 3.60
CA ARG A 342 41.13 22.05 2.75
C ARG A 342 40.34 21.10 1.84
N TYR A 343 39.14 20.70 2.25
CA TYR A 343 38.34 19.70 1.55
C TYR A 343 37.11 20.28 0.85
N TYR A 344 36.61 21.44 1.29
CA TYR A 344 35.35 22.02 0.81
C TYR A 344 35.47 23.50 0.44
N LYS A 345 34.71 23.92 -0.56
CA LYS A 345 34.59 25.33 -0.97
C LYS A 345 33.89 26.16 0.12
N PRO A 346 34.30 27.42 0.35
CA PRO A 346 33.72 28.29 1.38
C PRO A 346 32.27 28.70 1.12
N GLU A 347 31.80 28.59 -0.12
CA GLU A 347 30.46 28.99 -0.57
C GLU A 347 29.39 27.92 -0.36
N MET A 348 29.49 27.13 0.73
CA MET A 348 28.53 26.07 0.99
C MET A 348 27.17 26.68 1.38
N GLN A 349 26.36 26.97 0.37
CA GLN A 349 25.00 27.51 0.50
C GLN A 349 24.01 26.39 0.21
N PRO A 350 23.67 25.56 1.21
CA PRO A 350 22.68 24.52 1.05
C PRO A 350 21.34 25.18 0.70
N GLY A 351 20.93 25.08 -0.55
CA GLY A 351 19.59 25.45 -0.98
C GLY A 351 18.58 24.42 -0.46
N SER A 352 17.66 23.98 -1.32
CA SER A 352 16.73 22.92 -0.94
C SER A 352 17.41 21.56 -0.75
N ASP A 353 18.60 21.36 -1.29
CA ASP A 353 19.37 20.12 -1.23
C ASP A 353 20.69 20.34 -0.47
N PRO A 354 20.82 19.77 0.74
CA PRO A 354 21.96 19.99 1.61
C PRO A 354 23.17 19.09 1.32
N SER A 355 23.16 18.23 0.29
CA SER A 355 24.27 17.31 0.03
C SER A 355 25.60 18.03 -0.26
N SER A 356 26.71 17.48 0.25
CA SER A 356 28.00 18.17 0.27
C SER A 356 28.97 17.81 -0.86
N CYS A 357 28.75 16.74 -1.63
CA CYS A 357 29.70 16.34 -2.67
C CYS A 357 29.87 17.38 -3.79
N ARG A 358 28.84 18.18 -4.08
CA ARG A 358 28.94 19.31 -5.02
C ARG A 358 29.90 20.42 -4.57
N TYR A 359 30.17 20.48 -3.27
CA TYR A 359 31.04 21.48 -2.65
C TYR A 359 32.42 20.92 -2.29
N SER A 360 32.64 19.62 -2.45
CA SER A 360 33.94 19.00 -2.23
C SER A 360 34.92 19.44 -3.32
N ILE A 361 36.06 19.98 -2.90
CA ILE A 361 37.14 20.41 -3.79
C ILE A 361 37.65 19.20 -4.58
N ARG A 362 37.85 18.06 -3.92
CA ARG A 362 38.38 16.84 -4.55
C ARG A 362 37.41 16.19 -5.53
N MET A 363 36.11 16.23 -5.25
CA MET A 363 35.08 15.76 -6.18
C MET A 363 35.01 16.65 -7.41
N THR A 364 34.93 17.97 -7.22
CA THR A 364 34.79 18.94 -8.32
C THR A 364 36.05 19.09 -9.19
N GLN A 365 37.21 18.61 -8.72
CA GLN A 365 38.41 18.45 -9.55
C GLN A 365 38.36 17.23 -10.48
N ARG A 366 37.55 16.22 -10.15
CA ARG A 366 37.45 14.94 -10.89
C ARG A 366 36.20 14.87 -11.77
N VAL A 367 35.18 15.66 -11.45
CA VAL A 367 33.91 15.71 -12.17
C VAL A 367 33.55 17.17 -12.41
N ASN A 368 33.33 17.53 -13.68
CA ASN A 368 33.02 18.90 -14.10
C ASN A 368 31.76 19.46 -13.41
N ASP A 369 30.70 18.66 -13.34
CA ASP A 369 29.46 18.99 -12.64
C ASP A 369 28.90 17.75 -11.95
N VAL A 370 28.85 17.80 -10.62
CA VAL A 370 28.36 16.71 -9.78
C VAL A 370 26.86 16.46 -10.00
N THR A 371 26.09 17.49 -10.36
CA THR A 371 24.63 17.41 -10.48
C THR A 371 24.17 16.76 -11.78
N THR A 372 25.00 16.79 -12.83
CA THR A 372 24.65 16.23 -14.15
C THR A 372 25.47 14.99 -14.52
N ALA A 373 26.52 14.67 -13.77
CA ALA A 373 27.35 13.51 -14.05
C ALA A 373 26.60 12.18 -13.91
N SER A 374 27.10 11.16 -14.61
CA SER A 374 26.59 9.79 -14.46
C SER A 374 26.98 9.21 -13.10
N ALA A 375 26.18 8.26 -12.62
CA ALA A 375 26.47 7.56 -11.36
C ALA A 375 27.87 6.90 -11.36
N ASP A 376 28.33 6.37 -12.51
CA ASP A 376 29.65 5.75 -12.62
C ASP A 376 30.79 6.76 -12.55
N ALA A 377 30.64 7.93 -13.19
CA ALA A 377 31.64 8.99 -13.08
C ALA A 377 31.74 9.52 -11.65
N LEU A 378 30.59 9.72 -10.99
CA LEU A 378 30.52 10.13 -9.59
C LEU A 378 31.12 9.10 -8.65
N PHE A 379 30.80 7.81 -8.84
CA PHE A 379 31.37 6.71 -8.07
C PHE A 379 32.89 6.62 -8.23
N ALA A 380 33.39 6.66 -9.48
CA ALA A 380 34.82 6.61 -9.77
C ALA A 380 35.56 7.79 -9.13
N ALA A 381 35.03 9.00 -9.29
CA ALA A 381 35.59 10.18 -8.67
C ALA A 381 35.61 10.08 -7.14
N TRP A 382 34.50 9.66 -6.53
CA TRP A 382 34.41 9.50 -5.08
C TRP A 382 35.41 8.47 -4.56
N ARG A 383 35.49 7.28 -5.17
CA ARG A 383 36.49 6.25 -4.85
C ARG A 383 37.91 6.81 -4.90
N ASP A 384 38.22 7.58 -5.93
CA ASP A 384 39.56 8.13 -6.11
C ASP A 384 39.87 9.22 -5.07
N THR A 385 38.86 9.93 -4.54
CA THR A 385 39.05 10.82 -3.38
C THR A 385 39.40 10.09 -2.09
N GLN A 386 39.00 8.82 -1.95
CA GLN A 386 39.29 8.01 -0.75
C GLN A 386 40.73 7.50 -0.71
N ARG A 387 41.36 7.31 -1.89
CA ARG A 387 42.77 6.89 -2.00
C ARG A 387 43.75 7.96 -1.48
N ASP A 388 43.29 9.20 -1.34
CA ASP A 388 44.08 10.33 -0.87
C ASP A 388 44.15 10.42 0.67
N ASN A 389 44.01 9.29 1.38
CA ASN A 389 44.00 9.15 2.85
C ASN A 389 43.10 10.19 3.56
N ILE A 390 41.90 10.41 3.02
CA ILE A 390 40.94 11.32 3.63
C ILE A 390 40.42 10.70 4.92
N ASP A 391 40.45 11.46 6.01
CA ASP A 391 39.79 11.05 7.24
C ASP A 391 38.30 10.78 6.96
N GLY A 392 37.76 9.69 7.51
CA GLY A 392 36.37 9.26 7.30
C GLY A 392 35.36 10.36 7.62
N HIS A 393 35.68 11.24 8.56
CA HIS A 393 34.79 12.35 8.95
C HIS A 393 34.70 13.50 7.94
N TYR A 394 35.59 13.57 6.94
CA TYR A 394 35.57 14.60 5.89
C TYR A 394 34.95 14.11 4.58
N ARG A 395 34.37 12.90 4.55
CA ARG A 395 33.69 12.37 3.38
C ARG A 395 32.43 13.18 3.08
N CYS A 396 32.17 13.39 1.80
CA CYS A 396 31.00 14.15 1.36
C CYS A 396 29.77 13.25 1.23
N SER A 397 28.59 13.86 1.36
CA SER A 397 27.29 13.23 1.14
C SER A 397 26.75 13.52 -0.27
N PHE A 398 26.01 12.55 -0.81
CA PHE A 398 25.30 12.64 -2.08
C PHE A 398 23.84 13.07 -1.90
N SER A 399 23.27 13.65 -2.95
CA SER A 399 21.86 14.06 -2.98
C SER A 399 20.90 12.88 -2.90
N THR A 400 19.83 13.05 -2.13
CA THR A 400 18.64 12.16 -2.08
C THR A 400 17.55 12.59 -3.06
N LYS A 401 17.83 13.61 -3.89
CA LYS A 401 16.92 14.15 -4.91
C LYS A 401 17.39 13.85 -6.33
N ASN A 402 18.69 13.59 -6.52
CA ASN A 402 19.28 13.24 -7.81
C ASN A 402 19.55 11.72 -7.89
N ALA A 403 18.99 11.06 -8.91
CA ALA A 403 19.09 9.60 -9.04
C ALA A 403 20.53 9.11 -9.27
N ASN A 404 21.33 9.86 -10.04
CA ASN A 404 22.72 9.48 -10.31
C ASN A 404 23.61 9.64 -9.07
N GLU A 405 23.44 10.73 -8.32
CA GLU A 405 24.14 10.92 -7.04
C GLU A 405 23.78 9.82 -6.03
N PHE A 406 22.49 9.51 -5.89
CA PHE A 406 22.04 8.46 -4.97
C PHE A 406 22.58 7.08 -5.35
N LEU A 407 22.56 6.73 -6.65
CA LEU A 407 23.14 5.49 -7.13
C LEU A 407 24.66 5.43 -6.96
N ALA A 408 25.36 6.54 -7.14
CA ALA A 408 26.80 6.63 -6.90
C ALA A 408 27.13 6.35 -5.43
N ALA A 409 26.31 6.85 -4.50
CA ALA A 409 26.47 6.57 -3.08
C ALA A 409 26.32 5.07 -2.75
N ILE A 410 25.30 4.43 -3.34
CA ILE A 410 25.09 2.98 -3.18
C ILE A 410 26.29 2.19 -3.70
N LYS A 411 26.81 2.53 -4.89
CA LYS A 411 28.02 1.90 -5.44
C LYS A 411 29.23 2.11 -4.52
N ALA A 412 29.41 3.33 -4.02
CA ALA A 412 30.50 3.70 -3.12
C ALA A 412 30.46 2.92 -1.80
N SER A 413 29.28 2.55 -1.31
CA SER A 413 29.09 1.77 -0.08
C SER A 413 29.70 0.37 -0.08
N THR A 414 30.03 -0.15 -1.27
CA THR A 414 30.65 -1.47 -1.44
C THR A 414 32.16 -1.47 -1.16
N LEU A 415 32.78 -0.30 -0.96
CA LEU A 415 34.24 -0.16 -0.91
C LEU A 415 34.84 -0.27 0.52
N HIS A 416 34.03 -0.48 1.55
CA HIS A 416 34.47 -0.85 2.92
C HIS A 416 35.52 0.08 3.57
N TYR A 417 35.33 1.41 3.51
CA TYR A 417 36.37 2.35 3.93
C TYR A 417 36.29 2.83 5.39
N TYR A 418 35.15 2.77 6.08
CA TYR A 418 34.91 3.13 7.49
C TYR A 418 33.47 2.69 7.82
N LEU A 419 33.21 2.13 9.01
CA LEU A 419 31.88 1.71 9.52
C LEU A 419 30.84 1.45 8.41
N ASN A 420 30.73 0.18 8.03
CA ASN A 420 30.13 -0.25 6.77
C ASN A 420 28.59 -0.14 6.77
N TRP A 421 28.03 1.06 6.76
CA TRP A 421 26.64 1.27 6.35
C TRP A 421 26.45 2.57 5.61
N ASN A 422 25.50 2.59 4.68
CA ASN A 422 25.03 3.81 4.03
C ASN A 422 24.28 4.66 5.05
N GLU A 423 24.87 5.76 5.51
CA GLU A 423 24.23 6.65 6.46
C GLU A 423 23.30 7.64 5.73
N LEU A 424 22.01 7.52 5.99
CA LEU A 424 20.96 8.37 5.48
C LEU A 424 20.51 9.34 6.57
N MET A 425 20.56 10.64 6.28
CA MET A 425 20.19 11.66 7.27
C MET A 425 18.76 12.13 7.06
N ILE A 426 17.94 12.11 8.12
CA ILE A 426 16.57 12.62 8.12
C ILE A 426 16.48 13.89 8.98
N ARG A 427 16.10 15.04 8.38
CA ARG A 427 15.97 16.33 9.03
C ARG A 427 14.69 16.39 9.88
N SER A 428 14.80 16.99 11.07
CA SER A 428 13.68 17.31 11.97
C SER A 428 12.82 16.10 12.33
N TYR A 429 13.17 15.45 13.43
CA TYR A 429 12.34 14.44 14.04
C TYR A 429 11.27 15.11 14.93
N PRO A 430 10.03 14.60 15.00
CA PRO A 430 8.95 15.21 15.77
C PRO A 430 9.31 15.49 17.24
N ASN A 431 8.70 16.53 17.85
CA ASN A 431 8.89 16.95 19.25
C ASN A 431 8.24 15.97 20.25
N GLN A 432 8.28 14.67 19.95
CA GLN A 432 7.78 13.56 20.77
C GLN A 432 6.29 13.65 21.14
N THR A 433 5.52 14.55 20.52
CA THR A 433 4.07 14.60 20.77
C THR A 433 3.39 13.40 20.11
N PRO A 434 2.34 12.83 20.74
CA PRO A 434 1.51 11.78 20.14
C PRO A 434 1.14 12.01 18.67
N ALA A 435 0.69 13.23 18.36
CA ALA A 435 0.20 13.60 17.04
C ALA A 435 1.31 13.66 15.98
N GLU A 436 2.54 13.96 16.38
CA GLU A 436 3.66 13.99 15.45
C GLU A 436 4.32 12.61 15.29
N VAL A 437 4.38 11.80 16.36
CA VAL A 437 4.82 10.39 16.27
C VAL A 437 3.88 9.59 15.37
N ALA A 438 2.57 9.84 15.42
CA ALA A 438 1.59 9.22 14.53
C ALA A 438 1.78 9.57 13.03
N LYS A 439 2.52 10.63 12.72
CA LYS A 439 2.84 11.03 11.33
C LYS A 439 4.09 10.36 10.79
N LEU A 440 4.85 9.65 11.62
CA LEU A 440 6.02 8.91 11.16
C LEU A 440 5.60 7.77 10.23
N PRO A 441 6.30 7.56 9.12
CA PRO A 441 5.98 6.52 8.16
C PRO A 441 6.52 5.16 8.58
N ILE A 442 6.26 4.75 9.82
CA ILE A 442 6.69 3.46 10.33
C ILE A 442 5.91 2.37 9.60
N GLU A 443 6.66 1.48 8.94
CA GLU A 443 6.12 0.33 8.21
C GLU A 443 6.23 -0.96 9.04
N ALA A 444 7.30 -1.11 9.82
CA ALA A 444 7.49 -2.23 10.74
C ALA A 444 8.45 -1.86 11.88
N PHE A 445 8.33 -2.57 13.00
CA PHE A 445 9.38 -2.66 14.01
C PHE A 445 10.22 -3.89 13.75
N PHE A 446 11.51 -3.86 14.07
CA PHE A 446 12.39 -4.99 13.78
C PHE A 446 13.26 -5.42 14.94
N TYR A 447 13.67 -6.68 14.90
CA TYR A 447 14.75 -7.23 15.70
C TYR A 447 15.69 -8.07 14.81
N GLN A 448 16.97 -8.06 15.13
CA GLN A 448 17.97 -8.84 14.44
C GLN A 448 17.86 -10.31 14.85
N ARG A 449 17.91 -11.22 13.87
CA ARG A 449 17.98 -12.67 14.10
C ARG A 449 19.05 -13.01 15.13
N GLY A 450 18.69 -13.87 16.09
CA GLY A 450 19.55 -14.25 17.21
C GLY A 450 19.41 -13.35 18.45
N ASN A 451 18.66 -12.25 18.37
CA ASN A 451 18.29 -11.42 19.52
C ASN A 451 16.82 -11.65 19.91
N SER A 452 16.46 -11.33 21.17
CA SER A 452 15.06 -11.40 21.61
C SER A 452 14.17 -10.40 20.87
N PRO A 453 12.94 -10.75 20.48
CA PRO A 453 11.98 -9.81 19.89
C PRO A 453 11.37 -8.82 20.91
N ASP A 454 11.57 -9.04 22.22
CA ASP A 454 10.84 -8.32 23.28
C ASP A 454 10.96 -6.79 23.19
N PRO A 455 12.14 -6.19 22.91
CA PRO A 455 12.23 -4.73 22.77
C PRO A 455 11.38 -4.19 21.62
N ALA A 456 11.39 -4.86 20.46
CA ALA A 456 10.58 -4.46 19.31
C ALA A 456 9.07 -4.58 19.61
N ILE A 457 8.65 -5.63 20.32
CA ILE A 457 7.26 -5.80 20.78
C ILE A 457 6.87 -4.70 21.78
N ARG A 458 7.74 -4.39 22.75
CA ARG A 458 7.51 -3.29 23.71
C ARG A 458 7.35 -1.96 22.99
N TRP A 459 8.17 -1.71 21.99
CA TRP A 459 8.09 -0.50 21.19
C TRP A 459 6.79 -0.43 20.36
N GLN A 460 6.42 -1.50 19.66
CA GLN A 460 5.14 -1.57 18.95
C GLN A 460 3.94 -1.26 19.87
N LYS A 461 3.92 -1.85 21.07
CA LYS A 461 2.87 -1.61 22.07
C LYS A 461 2.88 -0.15 22.55
N LYS A 462 4.05 0.40 22.85
CA LYS A 462 4.18 1.81 23.25
C LYS A 462 3.70 2.76 22.15
N TYR A 463 4.04 2.47 20.90
CA TYR A 463 3.59 3.23 19.74
C TYR A 463 2.06 3.25 19.65
N SER A 464 1.41 2.07 19.79
CA SER A 464 -0.06 1.98 19.87
C SER A 464 -0.64 2.86 20.97
N THR A 465 -0.14 2.71 22.21
CA THR A 465 -0.62 3.48 23.36
C THR A 465 -0.41 4.99 23.19
N LEU A 466 0.72 5.39 22.60
CA LEU A 466 1.08 6.78 22.43
C LEU A 466 0.26 7.46 21.32
N THR A 467 0.04 6.77 20.21
CA THR A 467 -0.59 7.36 19.01
C THR A 467 -2.08 7.09 18.89
N GLY A 468 -2.60 6.12 19.65
CA GLY A 468 -3.99 5.66 19.52
C GLY A 468 -4.23 4.79 18.27
N VAL A 469 -3.17 4.37 17.56
CA VAL A 469 -3.29 3.44 16.43
C VAL A 469 -3.86 2.11 16.92
N ALA A 470 -4.97 1.71 16.30
CA ALA A 470 -5.70 0.48 16.60
C ALA A 470 -4.84 -0.77 16.33
N SER A 471 -5.10 -1.88 17.01
CA SER A 471 -4.25 -3.07 16.96
C SER A 471 -4.18 -3.70 15.57
N GLU A 472 -5.26 -3.62 14.80
CA GLU A 472 -5.35 -4.05 13.40
C GLU A 472 -4.52 -3.18 12.43
N ASP A 473 -4.14 -1.97 12.84
CA ASP A 473 -3.40 -1.00 12.05
C ASP A 473 -1.93 -0.88 12.50
N LEU A 474 -1.50 -1.69 13.47
CA LEU A 474 -0.14 -1.60 14.00
C LEU A 474 0.90 -2.11 13.00
N PRO A 475 2.01 -1.37 12.80
CA PRO A 475 3.17 -1.88 12.09
C PRO A 475 3.63 -3.21 12.70
N PRO A 476 3.81 -4.29 11.93
CA PRO A 476 4.20 -5.59 12.46
C PRO A 476 5.60 -5.57 13.07
N VAL A 477 5.90 -6.58 13.88
CA VAL A 477 7.26 -6.89 14.31
C VAL A 477 7.86 -7.89 13.33
N VAL A 478 9.05 -7.60 12.79
CA VAL A 478 9.74 -8.45 11.82
C VAL A 478 11.14 -8.86 12.31
N GLU A 479 11.51 -10.11 12.07
CA GLU A 479 12.89 -10.57 12.19
C GLU A 479 13.69 -10.11 10.97
N VAL A 480 14.91 -9.61 11.18
CA VAL A 480 15.85 -9.25 10.11
C VAL A 480 17.11 -10.07 10.21
N ASN A 481 17.49 -10.71 9.10
CA ASN A 481 18.80 -11.33 8.92
C ASN A 481 19.72 -10.40 8.14
N PHE A 482 20.73 -9.85 8.81
CA PHE A 482 21.77 -9.04 8.17
C PHE A 482 22.89 -9.87 7.53
N ASP A 483 22.88 -11.20 7.70
CA ASP A 483 23.88 -12.08 7.07
C ASP A 483 23.62 -12.23 5.56
N LYS A 484 24.43 -11.53 4.76
CA LYS A 484 24.37 -11.57 3.29
C LYS A 484 24.93 -12.86 2.68
N ASN A 485 25.67 -13.68 3.44
CA ASN A 485 26.17 -14.98 2.95
C ASN A 485 25.09 -16.05 2.90
N SER A 486 23.87 -15.75 3.36
CA SER A 486 22.73 -16.65 3.33
C SER A 486 22.06 -16.73 1.94
N ASN A 487 22.81 -17.14 0.91
CA ASN A 487 22.34 -17.63 -0.41
C ASN A 487 20.96 -17.11 -0.89
N GLY A 488 20.75 -15.79 -0.99
CA GLY A 488 19.52 -15.23 -1.56
C GLY A 488 18.24 -15.41 -0.73
N ASN A 489 18.32 -15.84 0.52
CA ASN A 489 17.15 -15.94 1.39
C ASN A 489 16.56 -14.56 1.71
N ALA A 490 15.23 -14.49 1.81
CA ALA A 490 14.49 -13.36 2.32
C ALA A 490 15.06 -12.90 3.68
N PRO A 491 15.67 -11.70 3.79
CA PRO A 491 16.20 -11.23 5.07
C PRO A 491 15.11 -10.91 6.09
N PHE A 492 13.88 -10.63 5.65
CA PHE A 492 12.76 -10.29 6.53
C PHE A 492 11.82 -11.48 6.71
N LYS A 493 11.45 -11.75 7.96
CA LYS A 493 10.41 -12.73 8.32
C LYS A 493 9.43 -12.12 9.32
N LEU A 494 8.17 -12.52 9.24
CA LEU A 494 7.19 -12.10 10.23
C LEU A 494 7.49 -12.77 11.57
N TYR A 495 7.39 -12.00 12.66
CA TYR A 495 7.39 -12.58 13.98
C TYR A 495 6.04 -13.24 14.28
N HIS A 496 6.07 -14.54 14.57
CA HIS A 496 4.94 -15.27 15.12
C HIS A 496 5.23 -15.52 16.61
N PRO A 497 4.38 -15.03 17.53
CA PRO A 497 4.57 -15.21 18.97
C PRO A 497 4.61 -16.66 19.44
#